data_AF-D7GXT3-F1
#
_entry.id   AF-D7GXT3-F1
#
_cell.length_a   1.000
_cell.length_b   1.000
_cell.length_c   1.000
_cell.angle_alpha   90.00
_cell.angle_beta   90.00
_cell.angle_gamma   90.00
#
_symmetry.space_group_name_H-M   'P 1'
#
loop_
_entity.id
_entity.type
_entity.pdbx_description
1 polymer ?
#
loop_
_entity_poly.entity_id
_entity_poly.type
_entity_poly.pdbx_seq_one_letter_code
_entity_poly.pdbx_strand_id
1 'polypeptide(L)' 'MDCKGGTRSEESENTSVGRKSQYWDAKGILFIDYLEKGKTINGPYYASLLDQLKQKIQEKRPS' A
#
# COMPACT_ATOMS: atom_id res chain seq x y z
N MET A 1 -19.96 -33.88 -2.50
CA MET A 1 -19.69 -32.53 -1.95
C MET A 1 -18.23 -32.57 -1.61
N ASP A 2 -17.42 -32.17 -2.58
CA ASP A 2 -15.98 -32.31 -2.50
C ASP A 2 -15.42 -30.93 -2.81
N CYS A 3 -15.47 -30.07 -1.79
CA CYS A 3 -14.79 -28.79 -1.80
C CYS A 3 -13.30 -29.09 -1.87
N LYS A 4 -12.73 -29.18 -3.08
CA LYS A 4 -11.29 -29.15 -3.26
C LYS A 4 -10.81 -27.77 -2.78
N GLY A 5 -10.34 -27.73 -1.54
CA GLY A 5 -9.53 -26.65 -1.01
C GLY A 5 -8.25 -26.57 -1.84
N GLY A 6 -8.23 -25.66 -2.80
CA GLY A 6 -7.02 -25.28 -3.50
C GLY A 6 -6.14 -24.49 -2.54
N THR A 7 -5.15 -25.15 -1.93
CA THR A 7 -4.04 -24.47 -1.28
C THR A 7 -3.17 -23.78 -2.32
N ARG A 8 -3.15 -22.45 -2.22
CA ARG A 8 -2.04 -21.50 -2.46
C ARG A 8 -1.10 -21.79 -3.63
N SER A 9 -1.21 -20.96 -4.65
CA SER A 9 -0.08 -20.56 -5.49
C SER A 9 0.03 -19.03 -5.45
N GLU A 10 0.66 -18.51 -4.40
CA GLU A 10 1.35 -17.20 -4.49
C GLU A 10 2.70 -17.46 -5.16
N GLU A 11 2.65 -17.67 -6.47
CA GLU A 11 3.82 -17.45 -7.31
C GLU A 11 3.77 -15.99 -7.75
N SER A 12 4.53 -15.13 -7.08
CA SER A 12 5.06 -13.95 -7.74
C SER A 12 6.57 -14.08 -7.78
N GLU A 13 7.05 -14.37 -8.98
CA GLU A 13 8.44 -14.49 -9.39
C GLU A 13 9.40 -13.49 -8.72
N ASN A 14 10.62 -13.98 -8.56
CA ASN A 14 11.77 -13.27 -8.04
C ASN A 14 12.10 -12.00 -8.85
N THR A 15 11.51 -10.87 -8.45
CA THR A 15 12.08 -9.53 -8.67
C THR A 15 12.26 -8.83 -7.33
N SER A 16 13.33 -8.06 -7.22
CA SER A 16 13.82 -7.37 -6.02
C SER A 16 13.03 -6.10 -5.66
N VAL A 17 11.74 -6.03 -6.00
CA VAL A 17 10.93 -4.82 -5.89
C VAL A 17 9.93 -4.95 -4.74
N GLY A 18 10.11 -4.16 -3.68
CA GLY A 18 9.12 -4.00 -2.61
C GLY A 18 7.81 -3.40 -3.14
N ARG A 19 6.69 -3.59 -2.42
CA ARG A 19 5.40 -3.01 -2.83
C ARG A 19 5.43 -1.49 -2.67
N LYS A 20 4.81 -0.76 -3.59
CA LYS A 20 4.77 0.71 -3.57
C LYS A 20 3.33 1.19 -3.59
N SER A 21 2.96 2.02 -2.62
CA SER A 21 1.65 2.70 -2.58
C SER A 21 1.82 4.17 -2.93
N GLN A 22 0.97 4.71 -3.80
CA GLN A 22 1.07 6.09 -4.28
C GLN A 22 -0.28 6.79 -4.15
N TYR A 23 -0.27 7.98 -3.55
CA TYR A 23 -1.44 8.82 -3.35
C TYR A 23 -1.24 10.13 -4.10
N TRP A 24 -2.21 10.52 -4.92
CA TRP A 24 -2.12 11.67 -5.81
C TRP A 24 -3.51 12.25 -6.09
N ASP A 25 -3.55 13.50 -6.54
CA ASP A 25 -4.75 14.18 -7.01
C ASP A 25 -4.47 14.94 -8.32
N ALA A 26 -5.43 15.74 -8.78
CA ALA A 26 -5.33 16.48 -10.05
C ALA A 26 -4.12 17.44 -10.16
N LYS A 27 -3.52 17.90 -9.05
CA LYS A 27 -2.29 18.74 -9.09
C LYS A 27 -1.02 17.94 -8.76
N GLY A 28 -1.09 16.61 -8.67
CA GLY A 28 0.07 15.72 -8.62
C GLY A 28 0.17 14.83 -7.37
N ILE A 29 1.37 14.32 -7.12
CA ILE A 29 1.63 13.31 -6.08
C ILE A 29 1.66 13.94 -4.68
N LEU A 30 0.84 13.38 -3.79
CA LEU A 30 0.72 13.78 -2.40
C LEU A 30 1.70 12.99 -1.52
N PHE A 31 1.68 11.66 -1.65
CA PHE A 31 2.44 10.77 -0.78
C PHE A 31 2.80 9.47 -1.49
N ILE A 32 3.98 8.93 -1.20
CA ILE A 32 4.44 7.63 -1.69
C ILE A 32 4.97 6.86 -0.50
N ASP A 33 4.47 5.64 -0.34
CA ASP A 33 4.93 4.67 0.63
C ASP A 33 5.62 3.51 -0.06
N TYR A 34 6.72 3.06 0.53
CA TYR A 34 7.52 1.93 0.06
C TYR A 34 7.52 0.86 1.13
N LEU A 35 6.87 -0.26 0.82
CA LEU A 35 6.77 -1.39 1.71
C LEU A 35 7.83 -2.42 1.36
N GLU A 36 8.66 -2.73 2.35
CA GLU A 36 9.69 -3.76 2.23
C GLU A 36 9.09 -5.13 1.86
N LYS A 37 9.85 -5.89 1.06
CA LYS A 37 9.44 -7.23 0.63
C LYS A 37 9.22 -8.13 1.85
N GLY A 38 8.13 -8.90 1.84
CA GLY A 38 7.76 -9.79 2.95
C GLY A 38 6.94 -9.12 4.05
N LYS A 39 6.75 -7.79 4.03
CA LYS A 39 5.77 -7.12 4.89
C LYS A 39 4.39 -7.16 4.22
N THR A 40 3.37 -7.54 4.99
CA THR A 40 1.97 -7.50 4.57
C THR A 40 1.34 -6.18 5.03
N ILE A 41 0.51 -5.55 4.20
CA ILE A 41 -0.25 -4.38 4.64
C ILE A 41 -1.32 -4.91 5.59
N ASN A 42 -1.14 -4.70 6.89
CA ASN A 42 -2.17 -5.00 7.87
C ASN A 42 -3.07 -3.76 8.06
N GLY A 43 -4.28 -3.97 8.59
CA GLY A 43 -5.23 -2.89 8.83
C GLY A 43 -4.65 -1.71 9.64
N PRO A 44 -3.96 -1.96 10.77
CA PRO A 44 -3.34 -0.89 11.56
C PRO A 44 -2.27 -0.08 10.82
N TYR A 45 -1.44 -0.75 10.01
CA TYR A 45 -0.44 -0.09 9.18
C TYR A 45 -1.09 0.77 8.11
N TYR A 46 -2.16 0.30 7.49
CA TYR A 46 -2.89 1.11 6.52
C TYR A 46 -3.55 2.34 7.19
N ALA A 47 -4.10 2.18 8.38
CA ALA A 47 -4.66 3.30 9.15
C ALA A 47 -3.62 4.39 9.43
N SER A 48 -2.40 4.01 9.85
CA SER A 48 -1.34 4.98 10.11
C SER A 48 -0.83 5.68 8.84
N LEU A 49 -0.90 5.04 7.67
CA LEU A 49 -0.62 5.70 6.39
C LEU A 49 -1.68 6.76 6.05
N LEU A 50 -2.95 6.52 6.38
CA LEU A 50 -4.03 7.49 6.15
C LEU A 50 -3.88 8.74 7.05
N ASP A 51 -3.46 8.56 8.30
CA ASP A 51 -3.17 9.68 9.19
C ASP A 51 -2.03 10.55 8.65
N GLN A 52 -0.96 9.93 8.14
CA GLN A 52 0.14 10.63 7.47
C GLN A 52 -0.33 11.33 6.20
N LEU A 53 -1.17 10.68 5.38
CA LEU A 53 -1.73 11.28 4.18
C LEU A 53 -2.53 12.54 4.51
N LYS A 54 -3.34 12.52 5.57
CA LYS A 54 -4.12 13.68 6.02
C LYS A 54 -3.23 14.85 6.41
N GLN A 55 -2.09 14.61 7.05
CA GLN A 55 -1.10 15.65 7.34
C GLN A 55 -0.48 16.19 6.04
N LYS A 56 -0.08 15.31 5.11
CA LYS A 56 0.51 15.71 3.82
C LYS A 56 -0.44 16.52 2.95
N ILE A 57 -1.74 16.23 3.00
CA ILE A 57 -2.77 17.03 2.31
C ILE A 57 -2.81 18.44 2.91
N GLN A 58 -2.86 18.59 4.23
CA GLN A 58 -2.85 19.91 4.87
C GLN A 58 -1.60 20.72 4.54
N GLU A 59 -0.42 20.07 4.49
CA GLU A 59 0.84 20.71 4.14
C GLU A 59 0.91 21.14 2.67
N LYS A 60 0.56 20.23 1.75
CA LYS A 60 0.73 20.46 0.30
C LYS A 60 -0.44 21.21 -0.32
N ARG A 61 -1.60 21.17 0.31
CA ARG A 61 -2.86 21.78 -0.13
C ARG A 61 -3.50 22.54 1.04
N PRO A 62 -2.84 23.61 1.52
CA PRO A 62 -3.52 24.56 2.38
C PRO A 62 -4.68 25.14 1.57
N SER A 63 -5.89 24.87 2.05
CA SER A 63 -7.12 25.49 1.55
C SER A 63 -7.19 26.94 1.99
#